data_AF-A0A8X7VYL7-F1
#
_entry.id   AF-A0A8X7VYL7-F1
#
_cell.length_a   1.000
_cell.length_b   1.000
_cell.length_c   1.000
_cell.angle_alpha   90.00
_cell.angle_beta   90.00
_cell.angle_gamma   90.00
#
_symmetry.space_group_name_H-M   'P 1'
#
loop_
_entity.id
_entity.type
_entity.pdbx_description
1 polymer ?
#
loop_
_entity_poly.entity_id
_entity_poly.type
_entity_poly.pdbx_seq_one_letter_code
_entity_poly.pdbx_strand_id
1 'polypeptide(L)'
;MFTNNQRQEERTGKTGTPRLQYLQELVSQFQNATDEQTKERIVANLANFSYDPYNYIILRQLNVLELFIDCITEPNEKLVEFGIGGICNACAEPKNAATIVEADGVPLIIKCLSSPVRNTVNYALGALYYICDYNRATREMILRAEVLDLIERYAAAETVCVSFSNLAKAFLDKHVHAST
;
A
#
# COMPACT_ATOMS: atom_id res chain seq x y z
N MET A 1 8.79 11.44 11.96
CA MET A 1 9.92 10.78 12.64
C MET A 1 9.47 9.39 13.06
N PHE A 2 10.21 8.34 12.70
CA PHE A 2 9.82 6.95 12.99
C PHE A 2 9.90 6.60 14.47
N THR A 3 9.16 5.57 14.88
CA THR A 3 9.10 5.10 16.24
C THR A 3 10.24 4.13 16.55
N ASN A 4 10.57 3.96 17.83
CA ASN A 4 11.54 3.01 18.35
C ASN A 4 11.04 2.45 19.69
N ASN A 5 11.76 1.49 20.28
CA ASN A 5 11.34 0.84 21.53
C ASN A 5 11.15 1.86 22.67
N GLN A 6 12.10 2.77 22.87
CA GLN A 6 12.00 3.81 23.91
C GLN A 6 10.71 4.65 23.75
N ARG A 7 10.42 5.11 22.54
CA ARG A 7 9.19 5.89 22.27
C ARG A 7 7.92 5.08 22.45
N GLN A 8 7.94 3.79 22.15
CA GLN A 8 6.79 2.93 22.45
C GLN A 8 6.59 2.80 23.94
N GLU A 9 7.64 2.55 24.71
CA GLU A 9 7.57 2.45 26.17
C GLU A 9 7.03 3.76 26.78
N GLU A 10 7.55 4.91 26.34
CA GLU A 10 7.10 6.25 26.77
C GLU A 10 5.61 6.49 26.46
N ARG A 11 5.14 6.09 25.27
CA ARG A 11 3.74 6.30 24.83
C ARG A 11 2.76 5.30 25.41
N THR A 12 3.20 4.06 25.62
CA THR A 12 2.38 2.98 26.19
C THR A 12 2.16 3.24 27.67
N GLY A 13 3.19 3.71 28.39
CA GLY A 13 3.11 3.93 29.83
C GLY A 13 2.86 2.63 30.61
N LYS A 14 2.53 2.75 31.89
CA LYS A 14 2.43 1.58 32.81
C LYS A 14 1.24 0.65 32.54
N THR A 15 0.19 1.14 31.88
CA THR A 15 -1.08 0.42 31.68
C THR A 15 -1.50 0.35 30.22
N GLY A 16 -0.67 0.80 29.29
CA GLY A 16 -1.01 0.75 27.87
C GLY A 16 -0.89 -0.64 27.27
N THR A 17 -1.63 -0.88 26.21
CA THR A 17 -1.57 -2.11 25.45
C THR A 17 -0.26 -2.19 24.66
N PRO A 18 0.52 -3.28 24.76
CA PRO A 18 1.71 -3.49 23.94
C PRO A 18 1.41 -3.38 22.44
N ARG A 19 2.36 -2.87 21.65
CA ARG A 19 2.14 -2.60 20.21
C ARG A 19 1.62 -3.82 19.44
N LEU A 20 2.20 -5.00 19.66
CA LEU A 20 1.74 -6.24 19.02
C LEU A 20 0.28 -6.54 19.34
N GLN A 21 -0.07 -6.50 20.63
CA GLN A 21 -1.42 -6.78 21.09
C GLN A 21 -2.41 -5.75 20.54
N TYR A 22 -2.07 -4.47 20.53
CA TYR A 22 -2.93 -3.42 19.98
C TYR A 22 -3.22 -3.63 18.48
N LEU A 23 -2.19 -3.95 17.68
CA LEU A 23 -2.40 -4.25 16.26
C LEU A 23 -3.20 -5.54 16.05
N GLN A 24 -3.01 -6.56 16.90
CA GLN A 24 -3.80 -7.79 16.87
C GLN A 24 -5.27 -7.54 17.22
N GLU A 25 -5.55 -6.68 18.19
CA GLU A 25 -6.90 -6.26 18.54
C GLU A 25 -7.59 -5.53 17.38
N LEU A 26 -6.86 -4.69 16.62
CA LEU A 26 -7.39 -4.05 15.41
C LEU A 26 -7.74 -5.07 14.33
N VAL A 27 -6.84 -6.01 14.03
CA VAL A 27 -7.11 -7.08 13.04
C VAL A 27 -8.33 -7.92 13.47
N SER A 28 -8.41 -8.27 14.76
CA SER A 28 -9.54 -9.03 15.31
C SER A 28 -10.84 -8.25 15.21
N GLN A 29 -10.82 -6.93 15.48
CA GLN A 29 -12.00 -6.08 15.32
C GLN A 29 -12.43 -5.99 13.86
N PHE A 30 -11.49 -5.90 12.90
CA PHE A 30 -11.82 -5.88 11.47
C PHE A 30 -12.55 -7.16 11.04
N GLN A 31 -12.02 -8.32 11.45
CA GLN A 31 -12.58 -9.63 11.09
C GLN A 31 -14.00 -9.86 11.67
N ASN A 32 -14.29 -9.26 12.82
CA ASN A 32 -15.59 -9.39 13.49
C ASN A 32 -16.57 -8.25 13.17
N ALA A 33 -16.12 -7.19 12.49
CA ALA A 33 -16.95 -6.04 12.16
C ALA A 33 -17.98 -6.42 11.09
N THR A 34 -19.23 -6.04 11.32
CA THR A 34 -20.32 -6.23 10.36
C THR A 34 -20.68 -4.94 9.61
N ASP A 35 -20.31 -3.78 10.17
CA ASP A 35 -20.51 -2.48 9.53
C ASP A 35 -19.25 -2.00 8.80
N GLU A 36 -19.47 -1.41 7.63
CA GLU A 36 -18.41 -0.90 6.77
C GLU A 36 -17.63 0.25 7.40
N GLN A 37 -18.29 1.12 8.18
CA GLN A 37 -17.63 2.27 8.80
C GLN A 37 -16.54 1.85 9.80
N THR A 38 -16.79 0.80 10.58
CA THR A 38 -15.80 0.24 11.50
C THR A 38 -14.64 -0.38 10.73
N LYS A 39 -14.90 -1.14 9.67
CA LYS A 39 -13.87 -1.71 8.80
C LYS A 39 -12.99 -0.61 8.20
N GLU A 40 -13.60 0.42 7.61
CA GLU A 40 -12.90 1.58 7.02
C GLU A 40 -11.97 2.25 8.02
N ARG A 41 -12.46 2.54 9.23
CA ARG A 41 -11.67 3.15 10.30
C ARG A 41 -10.48 2.29 10.70
N ILE A 42 -10.66 0.97 10.76
CA ILE A 42 -9.59 0.05 11.15
C ILE A 42 -8.53 -0.05 10.05
N VAL A 43 -8.93 -0.20 8.79
CA VAL A 43 -7.98 -0.27 7.66
C VAL A 43 -7.21 1.03 7.53
N ALA A 44 -7.87 2.19 7.67
CA ALA A 44 -7.18 3.48 7.71
C ALA A 44 -6.13 3.55 8.83
N ASN A 45 -6.44 3.01 10.01
CA ASN A 45 -5.50 2.98 11.14
C ASN A 45 -4.30 2.06 10.85
N LEU A 46 -4.55 0.86 10.35
CA LEU A 46 -3.50 -0.08 9.93
C LEU A 46 -2.62 0.51 8.81
N ALA A 47 -3.21 1.21 7.84
CA ALA A 47 -2.48 1.88 6.76
C ALA A 47 -1.55 2.98 7.29
N ASN A 48 -1.98 3.73 8.30
CA ASN A 48 -1.13 4.72 8.98
C ASN A 48 0.04 4.06 9.73
N PHE A 49 -0.18 2.92 10.40
CA PHE A 49 0.92 2.17 11.04
C PHE A 49 1.91 1.60 10.03
N SER A 50 1.45 1.34 8.81
CA SER A 50 2.26 0.81 7.71
C SER A 50 3.26 1.81 7.13
N TYR A 51 3.23 3.07 7.56
CA TYR A 51 4.25 4.07 7.22
C TYR A 51 5.53 3.95 8.06
N ASP A 52 5.46 3.31 9.23
CA ASP A 52 6.57 3.26 10.19
C ASP A 52 7.23 1.88 10.21
N PRO A 53 8.53 1.77 9.83
CA PRO A 53 9.25 0.49 9.81
C PRO A 53 9.25 -0.28 11.12
N TYR A 54 9.05 0.41 12.25
CA TYR A 54 8.88 -0.22 13.55
C TYR A 54 7.80 -1.31 13.54
N ASN A 55 6.72 -1.10 12.79
CA ASN A 55 5.58 -2.01 12.79
C ASN A 55 5.74 -3.15 11.78
N TYR A 56 6.69 -3.12 10.84
CA TYR A 56 6.70 -4.03 9.69
C TYR A 56 6.77 -5.52 10.06
N ILE A 57 7.55 -5.86 11.09
CA ILE A 57 7.61 -7.26 11.58
C ILE A 57 6.25 -7.68 12.13
N ILE A 58 5.59 -6.81 12.90
CA ILE A 58 4.29 -7.08 13.50
C ILE A 58 3.20 -7.18 12.41
N LEU A 59 3.22 -6.27 11.44
CA LEU A 59 2.25 -6.26 10.33
C LEU A 59 2.32 -7.54 9.50
N ARG A 60 3.53 -8.04 9.21
CA ARG A 60 3.71 -9.36 8.57
C ARG A 60 3.28 -10.51 9.47
N GLN A 61 3.62 -10.48 10.76
CA GLN A 61 3.20 -11.51 11.71
C GLN A 61 1.67 -11.63 11.81
N LEU A 62 0.95 -10.52 11.63
CA LEU A 62 -0.51 -10.44 11.72
C LEU A 62 -1.21 -10.50 10.35
N ASN A 63 -0.49 -10.83 9.27
CA ASN A 63 -1.00 -10.90 7.89
C ASN A 63 -1.75 -9.63 7.43
N VAL A 64 -1.26 -8.46 7.86
CA VAL A 64 -1.92 -7.17 7.55
C VAL A 64 -1.72 -6.77 6.08
N LEU A 65 -0.62 -7.22 5.46
CA LEU A 65 -0.37 -6.92 4.04
C LEU A 65 -1.37 -7.66 3.14
N GLU A 66 -1.67 -8.91 3.48
CA GLU A 66 -2.69 -9.75 2.86
C GLU A 66 -4.09 -9.16 3.12
N LEU A 67 -4.37 -8.68 4.34
CA LEU A 67 -5.61 -7.97 4.64
C LEU A 67 -5.79 -6.73 3.74
N PHE A 68 -4.74 -5.97 3.45
CA PHE A 68 -4.83 -4.85 2.50
C PHE A 68 -5.10 -5.32 1.08
N ILE A 69 -4.56 -6.46 0.67
CA ILE A 69 -4.83 -7.07 -0.64
C ILE A 69 -6.30 -7.47 -0.74
N ASP A 70 -6.86 -8.08 0.31
CA ASP A 70 -8.29 -8.39 0.36
C ASP A 70 -9.12 -7.10 0.25
N CYS A 71 -8.75 -6.04 0.98
CA CYS A 71 -9.45 -4.75 0.95
C CYS A 71 -9.50 -4.10 -0.44
N ILE A 72 -8.47 -4.25 -1.28
CA ILE A 72 -8.48 -3.68 -2.64
C ILE A 72 -9.33 -4.48 -3.64
N THR A 73 -9.89 -5.62 -3.22
CA THR A 73 -10.87 -6.39 -3.99
C THR A 73 -12.32 -6.06 -3.63
N GLU A 74 -12.55 -5.40 -2.49
CA GLU A 74 -13.87 -5.06 -2.00
C GLU A 74 -14.58 -4.02 -2.89
N PRO A 75 -15.92 -4.03 -2.94
CA PRO A 75 -16.68 -3.00 -3.64
C PRO A 75 -16.64 -1.64 -2.94
N ASN A 76 -16.30 -1.61 -1.64
CA ASN A 76 -16.21 -0.39 -0.86
C ASN A 76 -14.96 0.43 -1.26
N GLU A 77 -15.17 1.55 -1.93
CA GLU A 77 -14.12 2.45 -2.39
C GLU A 77 -13.18 2.94 -1.27
N LYS A 78 -13.67 3.09 -0.03
CA LYS A 78 -12.85 3.48 1.11
C LYS A 78 -11.93 2.35 1.58
N LEU A 79 -12.42 1.11 1.60
CA LEU A 79 -11.56 -0.04 1.88
C LEU A 79 -10.49 -0.18 0.81
N VAL A 80 -10.85 0.00 -0.47
CA VAL A 80 -9.88 -0.01 -1.56
C VAL A 80 -8.84 1.10 -1.39
N GLU A 81 -9.28 2.35 -1.16
CA GLU A 81 -8.40 3.50 -0.96
C GLU A 81 -7.41 3.28 0.20
N PHE A 82 -7.89 2.83 1.36
CA PHE A 82 -7.02 2.61 2.52
C PHE A 82 -6.15 1.37 2.37
N GLY A 83 -6.65 0.30 1.74
CA GLY A 83 -5.88 -0.90 1.44
C GLY A 83 -4.67 -0.59 0.57
N ILE A 84 -4.89 0.07 -0.59
CA ILE A 84 -3.76 0.44 -1.46
C ILE A 84 -2.83 1.47 -0.80
N GLY A 85 -3.36 2.36 0.04
CA GLY A 85 -2.56 3.29 0.84
C GLY A 85 -1.63 2.56 1.82
N GLY A 86 -2.14 1.53 2.50
CA GLY A 86 -1.35 0.68 3.39
C GLY A 86 -0.25 -0.09 2.65
N ILE A 87 -0.57 -0.66 1.48
CA ILE A 87 0.40 -1.31 0.58
C ILE A 87 1.48 -0.31 0.15
N CYS A 88 1.09 0.87 -0.36
CA CYS A 88 2.02 1.90 -0.82
C CYS A 88 2.98 2.34 0.30
N ASN A 89 2.49 2.49 1.52
CA ASN A 89 3.30 2.88 2.67
C ASN A 89 4.35 1.81 3.05
N ALA A 90 3.99 0.52 2.92
CA ALA A 90 4.82 -0.59 3.38
C ALA A 90 5.77 -1.16 2.31
N CYS A 91 5.41 -1.06 1.03
CA CYS A 91 6.04 -1.83 -0.05
C CYS A 91 7.46 -1.41 -0.44
N ALA A 92 7.95 -0.28 0.06
CA ALA A 92 9.36 0.11 -0.11
C ALA A 92 10.34 -0.82 0.64
N GLU A 93 9.86 -1.54 1.67
CA GLU A 93 10.64 -2.57 2.37
C GLU A 93 10.62 -3.90 1.59
N PRO A 94 11.78 -4.47 1.23
CA PRO A 94 11.85 -5.69 0.42
C PRO A 94 11.06 -6.87 0.98
N LYS A 95 11.05 -7.06 2.31
CA LYS A 95 10.28 -8.15 2.94
C LYS A 95 8.77 -7.94 2.82
N ASN A 96 8.29 -6.70 2.84
CA ASN A 96 6.88 -6.41 2.63
C ASN A 96 6.51 -6.56 1.16
N ALA A 97 7.37 -6.07 0.24
CA ALA A 97 7.19 -6.27 -1.19
C ALA A 97 7.09 -7.76 -1.55
N ALA A 98 7.92 -8.61 -0.94
CA ALA A 98 7.84 -10.05 -1.08
C ALA A 98 6.47 -10.60 -0.72
N THR A 99 5.97 -10.31 0.48
CA THR A 99 4.63 -10.73 0.93
C THR A 99 3.53 -10.26 -0.04
N ILE A 100 3.61 -9.02 -0.54
CA ILE A 100 2.61 -8.48 -1.47
C ILE A 100 2.65 -9.21 -2.82
N VAL A 101 3.84 -9.50 -3.34
CA VAL A 101 4.02 -10.20 -4.62
C VAL A 101 3.63 -11.67 -4.51
N GLU A 102 4.01 -12.35 -3.44
CA GLU A 102 3.69 -13.76 -3.17
C GLU A 102 2.19 -13.99 -2.93
N ALA A 103 1.47 -12.97 -2.46
CA ALA A 103 0.02 -12.97 -2.31
C ALA A 103 -0.74 -12.48 -3.56
N ASP A 104 -0.11 -12.55 -4.75
CA ASP A 104 -0.70 -12.15 -6.04
C ASP A 104 -1.26 -10.71 -6.05
N GLY A 105 -0.65 -9.80 -5.28
CA GLY A 105 -1.11 -8.41 -5.14
C GLY A 105 -0.86 -7.54 -6.38
N VAL A 106 0.13 -7.86 -7.22
CA VAL A 106 0.55 -6.99 -8.34
C VAL A 106 -0.58 -6.76 -9.37
N PRO A 107 -1.30 -7.78 -9.88
CA PRO A 107 -2.46 -7.56 -10.75
C PRO A 107 -3.54 -6.66 -10.13
N LEU A 108 -3.77 -6.78 -8.82
CA LEU A 108 -4.78 -6.01 -8.10
C LEU A 108 -4.36 -4.54 -7.94
N ILE A 109 -3.08 -4.29 -7.69
CA ILE A 109 -2.49 -2.95 -7.66
C ILE A 109 -2.58 -2.30 -9.06
N ILE A 110 -2.27 -3.04 -10.13
CA ILE A 110 -2.43 -2.54 -11.51
C ILE A 110 -3.89 -2.17 -11.78
N LYS A 111 -4.85 -3.00 -11.36
CA LYS A 111 -6.29 -2.71 -11.50
C LYS A 111 -6.68 -1.40 -10.80
N CYS A 112 -6.07 -1.10 -9.65
CA CYS A 112 -6.31 0.14 -8.91
C CYS A 112 -5.95 1.42 -9.70
N LEU A 113 -5.09 1.33 -10.73
CA LEU A 113 -4.83 2.46 -11.62
C LEU A 113 -6.10 2.93 -12.35
N SER A 114 -7.09 2.06 -12.59
CA SER A 114 -8.34 2.44 -13.26
C SER A 114 -9.44 2.93 -12.31
N SER A 115 -9.11 3.15 -11.03
CA SER A 115 -10.08 3.59 -10.01
C SER A 115 -10.61 5.00 -10.30
N PRO A 116 -11.91 5.28 -10.05
CA PRO A 116 -12.43 6.65 -10.06
C PRO A 116 -11.91 7.49 -8.87
N VAL A 117 -11.42 6.83 -7.82
CA VAL A 117 -10.90 7.50 -6.61
C VAL A 117 -9.46 7.93 -6.85
N ARG A 118 -9.23 9.24 -6.84
CA ARG A 118 -7.90 9.80 -7.15
C ARG A 118 -6.79 9.28 -6.24
N ASN A 119 -7.05 9.19 -4.93
CA ASN A 119 -6.04 8.71 -3.98
C ASN A 119 -5.65 7.26 -4.25
N THR A 120 -6.61 6.40 -4.63
CA THR A 120 -6.35 5.02 -5.01
C THR A 120 -5.36 4.93 -6.18
N VAL A 121 -5.54 5.77 -7.20
CA VAL A 121 -4.62 5.85 -8.36
C VAL A 121 -3.22 6.33 -7.94
N ASN A 122 -3.14 7.38 -7.10
CA ASN A 122 -1.86 7.87 -6.58
C ASN A 122 -1.10 6.78 -5.81
N TYR A 123 -1.76 6.09 -4.89
CA TYR A 123 -1.15 5.01 -4.12
C TYR A 123 -0.77 3.82 -4.99
N ALA A 124 -1.56 3.49 -6.02
CA ALA A 124 -1.21 2.46 -6.97
C ALA A 124 0.07 2.81 -7.76
N LEU A 125 0.17 4.03 -8.31
CA LEU A 125 1.38 4.51 -8.99
C LEU A 125 2.61 4.46 -8.05
N GLY A 126 2.44 4.90 -6.80
CA GLY A 126 3.50 4.85 -5.79
C GLY A 126 3.92 3.43 -5.44
N ALA A 127 2.97 2.51 -5.25
CA ALA A 127 3.26 1.12 -4.97
C ALA A 127 4.03 0.46 -6.13
N LEU A 128 3.56 0.65 -7.38
CA LEU A 128 4.23 0.14 -8.57
C LEU A 128 5.66 0.68 -8.72
N TYR A 129 5.89 1.95 -8.40
CA TYR A 129 7.23 2.56 -8.41
C TYR A 129 8.23 1.81 -7.50
N TYR A 130 7.77 1.34 -6.33
CA TYR A 130 8.62 0.62 -5.39
C TYR A 130 8.81 -0.86 -5.76
N ILE A 131 7.76 -1.53 -6.23
CA ILE A 131 7.80 -2.99 -6.43
C ILE A 131 8.16 -3.45 -7.84
N CYS A 132 8.23 -2.54 -8.82
CA CYS A 132 8.48 -2.90 -10.23
C CYS A 132 9.70 -3.81 -10.42
N ASP A 133 10.81 -3.51 -9.73
CA ASP A 133 12.07 -4.27 -9.84
C ASP A 133 12.22 -5.39 -8.81
N TYR A 134 11.16 -5.77 -8.09
CA TYR A 134 11.24 -6.80 -7.06
C TYR A 134 11.77 -8.15 -7.61
N ASN A 135 11.24 -8.59 -8.75
CA ASN A 135 11.77 -9.72 -9.51
C ASN A 135 11.41 -9.59 -11.00
N ARG A 136 11.97 -10.46 -11.85
CA ARG A 136 11.77 -10.44 -13.30
C ARG A 136 10.29 -10.57 -13.71
N ALA A 137 9.53 -11.46 -13.06
CA ALA A 137 8.13 -11.69 -13.39
C ALA A 137 7.25 -10.48 -13.04
N THR A 138 7.49 -9.86 -11.87
CA THR A 138 6.83 -8.61 -11.46
C THR A 138 7.13 -7.49 -12.44
N ARG A 139 8.40 -7.33 -12.85
CA ARG A 139 8.81 -6.34 -13.85
C ARG A 139 8.12 -6.57 -15.20
N GLU A 140 8.14 -7.80 -15.71
CA GLU A 140 7.49 -8.17 -16.97
C GLU A 140 5.97 -7.93 -16.94
N MET A 141 5.33 -8.04 -15.78
CA MET A 141 3.90 -7.79 -15.62
C MET A 141 3.57 -6.29 -15.60
N ILE A 142 4.35 -5.50 -14.86
CA ILE A 142 4.11 -4.06 -14.70
C ILE A 142 4.50 -3.28 -15.97
N LEU A 143 5.51 -3.74 -16.71
CA LEU A 143 5.97 -3.08 -17.95
C LEU A 143 5.29 -3.62 -19.22
N ARG A 144 4.13 -4.28 -19.10
CA ARG A 144 3.32 -4.63 -20.28
C ARG A 144 2.79 -3.37 -20.95
N ALA A 145 2.64 -3.44 -22.27
CA ALA A 145 2.23 -2.29 -23.10
C ALA A 145 0.96 -1.61 -22.56
N GLU A 146 -0.06 -2.38 -22.18
CA GLU A 146 -1.34 -1.82 -21.71
C GLU A 146 -1.20 -1.04 -20.39
N VAL A 147 -0.27 -1.46 -19.52
CA VAL A 147 0.01 -0.79 -18.25
C VAL A 147 0.87 0.45 -18.48
N LEU A 148 1.88 0.37 -19.33
CA LEU A 148 2.72 1.50 -19.70
C LEU A 148 1.90 2.61 -20.38
N ASP A 149 1.03 2.27 -21.33
CA ASP A 149 0.13 3.22 -21.99
C ASP A 149 -0.77 3.95 -20.97
N LEU A 150 -1.15 3.29 -19.88
CA LEU A 150 -1.91 3.92 -18.80
C LEU A 150 -1.04 4.86 -17.97
N ILE A 151 0.18 4.46 -17.61
CA ILE A 151 1.12 5.29 -16.85
C ILE A 151 1.55 6.51 -17.67
N GLU A 152 1.82 6.38 -18.96
CA GLU A 152 2.14 7.49 -19.87
C GLU A 152 1.00 8.50 -19.97
N ARG A 153 -0.25 8.03 -20.01
CA ARG A 153 -1.43 8.92 -19.95
C ARG A 153 -1.48 9.70 -18.63
N TYR A 154 -1.15 9.08 -17.49
CA TYR A 154 -1.03 9.80 -16.22
C TYR A 154 0.10 10.81 -16.23
N ALA A 155 1.25 10.48 -16.81
CA ALA A 155 2.39 11.38 -16.96
C ALA A 155 2.03 12.64 -17.78
N ALA A 156 1.18 12.50 -18.81
CA ALA A 156 0.68 13.60 -19.62
C ALA A 156 -0.47 14.40 -18.99
N ALA A 157 -1.10 13.90 -17.92
CA ALA A 157 -2.30 14.48 -17.32
C ALA A 157 -2.04 15.56 -16.25
N GLU A 158 -0.96 16.35 -16.40
CA GLU A 158 -0.53 17.35 -15.42
C GLU A 158 -1.61 18.41 -15.11
N THR A 159 -2.39 18.78 -16.12
CA THR A 159 -3.51 19.73 -15.98
C THR A 159 -4.72 19.15 -15.23
N VAL A 160 -4.83 17.82 -15.14
CA VAL A 160 -5.92 17.12 -14.45
C VAL A 160 -5.54 16.84 -12.99
N CYS A 161 -4.32 16.34 -12.77
CA CYS A 161 -3.80 16.04 -11.45
C CYS A 161 -2.27 16.00 -11.47
N VAL A 162 -1.65 17.04 -10.88
CA VAL A 162 -0.19 17.17 -10.80
C VAL A 162 0.44 15.98 -10.09
N SER A 163 -0.22 15.41 -9.07
CA SER A 163 0.33 14.25 -8.34
C SER A 163 0.42 13.00 -9.22
N PHE A 164 -0.59 12.73 -10.06
CA PHE A 164 -0.54 11.63 -11.04
C PHE A 164 0.64 11.80 -11.98
N SER A 165 0.75 13.00 -12.57
CA SER A 165 1.82 13.32 -13.51
C SER A 165 3.20 13.10 -12.88
N ASN A 166 3.43 13.61 -11.68
CA ASN A 166 4.73 13.51 -11.03
C ASN A 166 5.10 12.07 -10.68
N LEU A 167 4.17 11.28 -10.12
CA LEU A 167 4.42 9.88 -9.78
C LEU A 167 4.63 9.02 -11.03
N ALA A 168 3.83 9.23 -12.08
CA ALA A 168 3.95 8.52 -13.34
C ALA A 168 5.27 8.85 -14.06
N LYS A 169 5.65 10.14 -14.12
CA LYS A 169 6.96 10.56 -14.65
C LYS A 169 8.10 9.90 -13.87
N ALA A 170 8.06 9.95 -12.53
CA ALA A 170 9.07 9.29 -11.70
C ALA A 170 9.15 7.77 -11.92
N PHE A 171 8.00 7.11 -12.14
CA PHE A 171 7.96 5.70 -12.53
C PHE A 171 8.67 5.47 -13.87
N LEU A 172 8.29 6.21 -14.91
CA LEU A 172 8.85 6.05 -16.26
C LEU A 172 10.36 6.35 -16.27
N ASP A 173 10.77 7.43 -15.60
CA ASP A 173 12.18 7.82 -15.48
C ASP A 173 13.00 6.68 -14.87
N LYS A 174 12.55 6.11 -13.75
CA LYS A 174 13.28 5.05 -13.05
C LYS A 174 13.28 3.71 -13.80
N HIS A 175 12.13 3.31 -14.35
CA HIS A 175 11.93 1.93 -14.78
C HIS A 175 12.02 1.71 -16.29
N VAL A 176 11.83 2.77 -17.07
CA VAL A 176 11.80 2.72 -18.54
C VAL A 176 12.96 3.52 -19.13
N HIS A 177 13.19 4.75 -18.68
CA HIS A 177 14.16 5.66 -19.28
C HIS A 177 15.56 5.60 -18.66
N ALA A 178 15.71 5.17 -17.40
CA ALA A 178 17.02 5.02 -16.75
C ALA A 178 17.89 3.88 -17.34
N SER A 179 17.37 3.12 -18.31
CA SER A 179 18.07 2.03 -19.00
C SER A 179 18.57 2.38 -20.41
N THR A 180 18.57 3.67 -20.78
CA THR A 180 19.24 4.19 -22.00
C THR A 180 20.54 4.91 -21.70
#